data_AF-A0A401T8I7-F1
#
_entry.id   AF-A0A401T8I7-F1
#
_cell.length_a   1.000
_cell.length_b   1.000
_cell.length_c   1.000
_cell.angle_alpha   90.00
_cell.angle_beta   90.00
_cell.angle_gamma   90.00
#
_symmetry.space_group_name_H-M   'P 1'
#
loop_
_entity.id
_entity.type
_entity.pdbx_description
1 polymer ?
#
loop_
_entity_poly.entity_id
_entity_poly.type
_entity_poly.pdbx_seq_one_letter_code
_entity_poly.pdbx_strand_id
1 'polypeptide(L)'
;MGHSLTVLTTHSIVAYVNSTAFTMTSLRQTRLEKILNAPHIIFTHEGINMADNLGEGEPHVCEERVQRVRADLQAIPLVNPEEVLFTDGCCYRHPTEGLKAAYAVVRQTSEGFEEVLTGKVTGKESAQLAELQAVITALEWSEGKRVNIYTDSANVAGAIQVELSQWIRAGFLTAAKTPIKHEKDMERLAEALMKPADVAVVKCRGHDKADTVVAKGNQEADSAPKKAAGNTAQYIMMQTERTVYDLLPACDANVLIKEQQKASLHELTVWRERGATESEGIWRSPDCRPVLPP
;
A
#
# COMPACT_ATOMS: atom_id res chain seq x y z
N MET A 1 -24.44 -20.73 -37.76
CA MET A 1 -25.01 -19.77 -38.73
C MET A 1 -25.79 -18.75 -37.92
N GLY A 2 -25.32 -17.50 -37.88
CA GLY A 2 -25.97 -16.45 -37.10
C GLY A 2 -27.20 -15.92 -37.84
N HIS A 3 -28.32 -15.75 -37.12
CA HIS A 3 -29.47 -15.04 -37.67
C HIS A 3 -29.10 -13.57 -37.90
N SER A 4 -29.69 -12.96 -38.94
CA SER A 4 -29.50 -11.53 -39.20
C SER A 4 -30.04 -10.73 -38.02
N LEU A 5 -29.18 -9.91 -37.41
CA LEU A 5 -29.51 -9.03 -36.30
C LEU A 5 -29.33 -7.57 -36.75
N THR A 6 -30.41 -6.81 -36.74
CA THR A 6 -30.36 -5.36 -36.98
C THR A 6 -30.29 -4.64 -35.64
N VAL A 7 -29.21 -3.88 -35.43
CA VAL A 7 -28.99 -3.10 -34.21
C VAL A 7 -29.25 -1.64 -34.52
N LEU A 8 -30.28 -1.08 -33.89
CA LEU A 8 -30.63 0.33 -33.99
C LEU A 8 -29.84 1.12 -32.95
N THR A 9 -29.16 2.16 -33.40
CA THR A 9 -28.28 2.99 -32.57
C THR A 9 -28.55 4.47 -32.82
N THR A 10 -28.36 5.30 -31.82
CA THR A 10 -28.50 6.76 -31.98
C THR A 10 -27.27 7.39 -32.66
N HIS A 11 -26.15 6.67 -32.72
CA HIS A 11 -24.87 7.12 -33.25
C HIS A 11 -24.13 5.98 -33.96
N SER A 12 -23.25 6.29 -34.92
CA SER A 12 -22.45 5.28 -35.63
C SER A 12 -21.38 4.66 -34.74
N ILE A 13 -21.67 3.49 -34.16
CA ILE A 13 -20.73 2.74 -33.30
C ILE A 13 -19.51 2.25 -34.09
N VAL A 14 -19.70 1.91 -35.37
CA VAL A 14 -18.60 1.47 -36.26
C VAL A 14 -17.62 2.61 -36.50
N ALA A 15 -18.10 3.81 -36.79
CA ALA A 15 -17.26 5.00 -36.96
C ALA A 15 -16.53 5.37 -35.66
N TYR A 16 -17.20 5.21 -34.52
CA TYR A 16 -16.62 5.48 -33.20
C TYR A 16 -15.44 4.58 -32.86
N VAL A 17 -15.57 3.26 -33.06
CA VAL A 17 -14.49 2.29 -32.75
C VAL A 17 -13.27 2.47 -33.67
N ASN A 18 -13.50 2.92 -34.91
CA ASN A 18 -12.43 3.16 -35.88
C ASN A 18 -11.83 4.57 -35.81
N SER A 19 -12.35 5.44 -34.93
CA SER A 19 -11.90 6.82 -34.82
C SER A 19 -10.54 6.92 -34.13
N THR A 20 -9.67 7.79 -34.64
CA THR A 20 -8.39 8.16 -34.01
C THR A 20 -8.55 9.13 -32.85
N ALA A 21 -9.75 9.66 -32.62
CA ALA A 21 -10.03 10.66 -31.60
C ALA A 21 -10.09 10.10 -30.16
N PHE A 22 -10.19 8.77 -30.00
CA PHE A 22 -10.29 8.11 -28.70
C PHE A 22 -9.12 7.17 -28.47
N THR A 23 -8.61 7.14 -27.24
CA THR A 23 -7.51 6.25 -26.87
C THR A 23 -8.04 4.87 -26.49
N MET A 24 -8.02 3.94 -27.43
CA MET A 24 -8.24 2.51 -27.19
C MET A 24 -6.94 1.73 -27.40
N THR A 25 -6.71 0.66 -26.63
CA THR A 25 -5.59 -0.24 -26.91
C THR A 25 -5.86 -0.99 -28.21
N SER A 26 -4.82 -1.18 -29.05
CA SER A 26 -4.97 -1.83 -30.35
C SER A 26 -5.64 -3.21 -30.25
N LEU A 27 -5.32 -3.98 -29.20
CA LEU A 27 -5.96 -5.27 -28.93
C LEU A 27 -7.47 -5.17 -28.69
N ARG A 28 -7.91 -4.12 -27.98
CA ARG A 28 -9.33 -3.89 -27.69
C ARG A 28 -10.08 -3.43 -28.93
N GLN A 29 -9.47 -2.56 -29.73
CA GLN A 29 -10.03 -2.08 -30.99
C GLN A 29 -10.25 -3.24 -31.97
N THR A 30 -9.24 -4.07 -32.23
CA THR A 30 -9.36 -5.23 -33.13
C THR A 30 -10.43 -6.22 -32.70
N ARG A 31 -10.61 -6.43 -31.38
CA ARG A 31 -11.67 -7.30 -30.85
C ARG A 31 -13.06 -6.76 -31.15
N LEU A 32 -13.26 -5.45 -31.00
CA LEU A 32 -14.54 -4.81 -31.26
C LEU A 32 -14.82 -4.74 -32.77
N GLU A 33 -13.84 -4.37 -33.59
CA GLU A 33 -13.96 -4.37 -35.05
C GLU A 33 -14.40 -5.73 -35.60
N LYS A 34 -13.85 -6.84 -35.07
CA LYS A 34 -14.24 -8.19 -35.47
C LYS A 34 -15.70 -8.51 -35.18
N ILE A 35 -16.25 -7.98 -34.08
CA ILE A 35 -17.65 -8.18 -33.69
C ILE A 35 -18.57 -7.27 -34.52
N LEU A 36 -18.19 -6.00 -34.68
CA LEU A 36 -18.98 -5.00 -35.37
C LEU A 36 -19.08 -5.26 -36.88
N ASN A 37 -18.04 -5.85 -37.49
CA ASN A 37 -18.03 -6.23 -38.90
C ASN A 37 -18.49 -7.67 -39.14
N ALA A 38 -19.13 -8.31 -38.17
CA ALA A 38 -19.63 -9.66 -38.35
C ALA A 38 -20.76 -9.67 -39.41
N PRO A 39 -20.74 -10.59 -40.39
CA PRO A 39 -21.61 -10.52 -41.57
C PRO A 39 -23.11 -10.73 -41.29
N HIS A 40 -23.46 -11.12 -40.06
CA HIS A 40 -24.83 -11.36 -39.61
C HIS A 40 -25.37 -10.19 -38.77
N ILE A 41 -24.60 -9.13 -38.56
CA ILE A 41 -25.00 -7.97 -37.76
C ILE A 41 -25.02 -6.73 -38.67
N ILE A 42 -26.16 -6.04 -38.69
CA ILE A 42 -26.33 -4.81 -39.46
C ILE A 42 -26.57 -3.68 -38.45
N PHE A 43 -25.74 -2.66 -38.49
CA PHE A 43 -25.91 -1.45 -37.67
C PHE A 43 -26.61 -0.38 -38.49
N THR A 44 -27.75 0.08 -37.99
CA THR A 44 -28.51 1.20 -38.55
C THR A 44 -28.57 2.31 -37.52
N HIS A 45 -28.33 3.55 -37.95
CA HIS A 45 -28.45 4.71 -37.08
C HIS A 45 -29.49 5.68 -37.63
N GLU A 46 -30.35 6.18 -36.75
CA GLU A 46 -31.26 7.30 -37.03
C GLU A 46 -30.82 8.45 -36.11
N GLY A 47 -30.07 9.41 -36.64
CA GLY A 47 -29.52 10.52 -35.87
C GLY A 47 -28.29 11.18 -36.51
N ILE A 48 -27.83 12.27 -35.89
CA ILE A 48 -26.58 12.95 -36.27
C ILE A 48 -25.42 12.03 -35.91
N ASN A 49 -24.57 11.69 -36.88
CA ASN A 49 -23.36 10.93 -36.60
C ASN A 49 -22.37 11.85 -35.85
N MET A 50 -22.26 11.66 -34.53
CA MET A 50 -21.31 12.41 -33.69
C MET A 50 -19.86 12.24 -34.15
N ALA A 51 -19.55 11.21 -34.96
CA ALA A 51 -18.24 11.04 -35.55
C ALA A 51 -17.93 12.02 -36.69
N ASP A 52 -18.96 12.58 -37.35
CA ASP A 52 -18.76 13.54 -38.44
C ASP A 52 -18.22 14.88 -37.93
N ASN A 53 -18.48 15.21 -36.66
CA ASN A 53 -17.96 16.41 -35.99
C ASN A 53 -16.80 16.08 -35.01
N LEU A 54 -16.22 14.87 -35.06
CA LEU A 54 -15.05 14.53 -34.24
C LEU A 54 -13.83 15.31 -34.75
N GLY A 55 -13.43 16.33 -33.99
CA GLY A 55 -12.35 17.26 -34.36
C GLY A 55 -12.85 18.66 -34.73
N GLU A 56 -14.16 18.85 -34.83
CA GLU A 56 -14.78 20.16 -34.92
C GLU A 56 -15.16 20.67 -33.52
N GLY A 57 -14.70 21.88 -33.19
CA GLY A 57 -14.86 22.51 -31.89
C GLY A 57 -13.53 23.06 -31.36
N GLU A 58 -13.60 24.06 -30.49
CA GLU A 58 -12.41 24.59 -29.82
C GLU A 58 -11.76 23.48 -28.96
N PRO A 59 -10.44 23.29 -29.03
CA PRO A 59 -9.72 22.35 -28.17
C PRO A 59 -10.05 22.65 -26.70
N HIS A 60 -10.70 21.70 -26.04
CA HIS A 60 -11.02 21.87 -24.63
C HIS A 60 -9.73 21.82 -23.81
N VAL A 61 -9.47 22.86 -23.03
CA VAL A 61 -8.40 22.86 -22.02
C VAL A 61 -8.94 22.17 -20.77
N CYS A 62 -8.63 20.88 -20.60
CA CYS A 62 -9.14 20.07 -19.47
C CYS A 62 -8.72 20.62 -18.10
N GLU A 63 -7.64 21.40 -18.04
CA GLU A 63 -7.06 21.89 -16.78
C GLU A 63 -8.02 22.81 -16.00
N GLU A 64 -8.91 23.55 -16.68
CA GLU A 64 -9.81 24.51 -16.03
C GLU A 64 -11.05 23.87 -15.36
N ARG A 65 -11.37 22.60 -15.64
CA ARG A 65 -12.62 21.97 -15.15
C ARG A 65 -12.48 21.06 -13.94
N VAL A 66 -11.27 20.88 -13.42
CA VAL A 66 -11.09 20.18 -12.13
C VAL A 66 -11.44 21.17 -11.02
N GLN A 67 -12.73 21.26 -10.65
CA GLN A 67 -13.10 22.06 -9.48
C GLN A 67 -12.41 21.45 -8.27
N ARG A 68 -11.56 22.25 -7.64
CA ARG A 68 -10.93 21.95 -6.36
C ARG A 68 -11.86 22.39 -5.25
N VAL A 69 -11.68 21.83 -4.06
CA VAL A 69 -12.40 22.30 -2.86
C VAL A 69 -12.07 23.77 -2.58
N ARG A 70 -10.82 24.15 -2.86
CA ARG A 70 -10.26 25.48 -2.64
C ARG A 70 -9.31 25.83 -3.78
N ALA A 71 -9.33 27.07 -4.27
CA ALA A 71 -8.57 27.47 -5.45
C ALA A 71 -7.04 27.50 -5.22
N ASP A 72 -6.63 27.90 -4.02
CA ASP A 72 -5.25 28.03 -3.54
C ASP A 72 -4.69 26.75 -2.91
N LEU A 73 -5.46 25.65 -2.86
CA LEU A 73 -4.95 24.36 -2.39
C LEU A 73 -3.87 23.83 -3.35
N GLN A 74 -2.68 23.57 -2.80
CA GLN A 74 -1.54 23.05 -3.56
C GLN A 74 -1.18 21.61 -3.16
N ALA A 75 -0.70 20.83 -4.13
CA ALA A 75 -0.09 19.51 -3.90
C ALA A 75 1.44 19.59 -3.74
N ILE A 76 2.00 20.79 -3.93
CA ILE A 76 3.43 21.10 -3.88
C ILE A 76 3.65 22.05 -2.69
N PRO A 77 4.77 21.94 -1.94
CA PRO A 77 5.03 22.80 -0.81
C PRO A 77 5.00 24.29 -1.18
N LEU A 78 4.35 25.09 -0.34
CA LEU A 78 4.34 26.55 -0.45
C LEU A 78 5.75 27.12 -0.29
N VAL A 79 6.00 28.25 -0.96
CA VAL A 79 7.20 29.06 -0.75
C VAL A 79 7.04 29.85 0.55
N ASN A 80 8.00 29.73 1.46
CA ASN A 80 8.02 30.38 2.78
C ASN A 80 6.75 30.11 3.61
N PRO A 81 6.46 28.86 4.00
CA PRO A 81 5.37 28.58 4.92
C PRO A 81 5.68 29.17 6.31
N GLU A 82 4.66 29.56 7.05
CA GLU A 82 4.79 29.88 8.47
C GLU A 82 4.99 28.61 9.30
N GLU A 83 4.34 27.52 8.87
CA GLU A 83 4.35 26.24 9.56
C GLU A 83 4.62 25.07 8.62
N VAL A 84 5.41 24.11 9.10
CA VAL A 84 5.61 22.83 8.43
C VAL A 84 5.20 21.72 9.40
N LEU A 85 4.15 21.00 9.03
CA LEU A 85 3.56 19.93 9.82
C LEU A 85 3.74 18.58 9.12
N PHE A 86 3.90 17.53 9.92
CA PHE A 86 3.96 16.14 9.52
C PHE A 86 2.85 15.40 10.24
N THR A 87 2.14 14.54 9.51
CA THR A 87 0.97 13.84 10.00
C THR A 87 1.06 12.37 9.64
N ASP A 88 0.66 11.53 10.58
CA ASP A 88 0.64 10.08 10.42
C ASP A 88 -0.41 9.47 11.37
N GLY A 89 -0.93 8.30 10.99
CA GLY A 89 -1.89 7.53 11.75
C GLY A 89 -1.53 6.06 11.82
N CYS A 90 -1.34 5.54 13.03
CA CYS A 90 -1.11 4.12 13.23
C CYS A 90 -2.40 3.36 13.56
N CYS A 91 -2.46 2.10 13.16
CA CYS A 91 -3.44 1.14 13.66
C CYS A 91 -2.80 -0.24 13.77
N TYR A 92 -2.97 -0.89 14.92
CA TYR A 92 -2.48 -2.24 15.14
C TYR A 92 -3.41 -3.03 16.07
N ARG A 93 -3.26 -4.35 16.07
CA ARG A 93 -4.05 -5.23 16.93
C ARG A 93 -3.30 -5.50 18.22
N HIS A 94 -3.79 -4.94 19.32
CA HIS A 94 -3.34 -5.26 20.66
C HIS A 94 -3.71 -6.73 21.00
N PRO A 95 -2.82 -7.50 21.66
CA PRO A 95 -3.06 -8.91 21.96
C PRO A 95 -4.36 -9.18 22.75
N THR A 96 -4.74 -8.26 23.63
CA THR A 96 -5.89 -8.43 24.56
C THR A 96 -7.02 -7.43 24.33
N GLU A 97 -6.74 -6.27 23.75
CA GLU A 97 -7.69 -5.14 23.70
C GLU A 97 -8.25 -4.92 22.29
N GLY A 98 -7.90 -5.77 21.32
CA GLY A 98 -8.37 -5.63 19.94
C GLY A 98 -7.63 -4.54 19.17
N LEU A 99 -8.28 -3.91 18.19
CA LEU A 99 -7.66 -2.88 17.37
C LEU A 99 -7.48 -1.59 18.17
N LYS A 100 -6.27 -1.04 18.15
CA LYS A 100 -5.94 0.29 18.67
C LYS A 100 -5.46 1.15 17.51
N ALA A 101 -5.98 2.37 17.42
CA ALA A 101 -5.55 3.34 16.44
C ALA A 101 -5.30 4.70 17.09
N ALA A 102 -4.29 5.41 16.61
CA ALA A 102 -3.89 6.72 17.08
C ALA A 102 -3.29 7.52 15.95
N TYR A 103 -3.31 8.83 16.08
CA TYR A 103 -2.83 9.78 15.08
C TYR A 103 -2.02 10.89 15.75
N ALA A 104 -1.07 11.46 15.02
CA ALA A 104 -0.25 12.55 15.54
C ALA A 104 -0.04 13.65 14.51
N VAL A 105 0.24 14.85 15.03
CA VAL A 105 0.68 16.02 14.29
C VAL A 105 1.99 16.48 14.89
N VAL A 106 3.03 16.54 14.08
CA VAL A 106 4.38 16.95 14.46
C VAL A 106 4.75 18.21 13.69
N ARG A 107 5.27 19.21 14.38
CA ARG A 107 5.70 20.49 13.82
C ARG A 107 7.21 20.53 13.69
N GLN A 108 7.70 21.09 12.58
CA GLN A 108 9.10 21.45 12.45
C GLN A 108 9.40 22.77 13.18
N THR A 109 10.43 22.79 14.01
CA THR A 109 10.94 23.99 14.70
C THR A 109 12.41 24.21 14.36
N SER A 110 12.99 25.32 14.81
CA SER A 110 14.43 25.58 14.67
C SER A 110 15.30 24.57 15.44
N GLU A 111 14.75 23.94 16.47
CA GLU A 111 15.44 23.00 17.35
C GLU A 111 15.22 21.53 16.95
N GLY A 112 14.34 21.27 15.98
CA GLY A 112 14.05 19.93 15.48
C GLY A 112 12.57 19.73 15.18
N PHE A 113 11.97 18.74 15.84
CA PHE A 113 10.56 18.37 15.67
C PHE A 113 9.87 18.33 17.02
N GLU A 114 8.67 18.89 17.07
CA GLU A 114 7.85 18.99 18.28
C GLU A 114 6.48 18.34 18.03
N GLU A 115 6.06 17.46 18.93
CA GLU A 115 4.71 16.89 18.89
C GLU A 115 3.69 17.97 19.28
N VAL A 116 2.85 18.37 18.33
CA VAL A 116 1.79 19.37 18.54
C VAL A 116 0.60 18.73 19.23
N LEU A 117 0.19 17.57 18.71
CA LEU A 117 -0.99 16.87 19.18
C LEU A 117 -0.90 15.39 18.84
N THR A 118 -1.30 14.55 19.80
CA THR A 118 -1.57 13.14 19.57
C THR A 118 -2.92 12.76 20.12
N GLY A 119 -3.67 11.96 19.35
CA GLY A 119 -5.01 11.51 19.69
C GLY A 119 -5.20 10.03 19.45
N LYS A 120 -6.21 9.44 20.11
CA LYS A 120 -6.65 8.06 19.88
C LYS A 120 -7.93 8.07 19.06
N VAL A 121 -8.02 7.16 18.10
CA VAL A 121 -9.26 6.91 17.37
C VAL A 121 -10.10 5.93 18.19
N THR A 122 -11.39 6.23 18.36
CA THR A 122 -12.32 5.38 19.12
C THR A 122 -13.46 4.86 18.24
N GLY A 123 -13.87 3.61 18.47
CA GLY A 123 -15.10 3.00 17.95
C GLY A 123 -14.97 2.32 16.59
N LYS A 124 -14.23 2.90 15.62
CA LYS A 124 -13.94 2.28 14.32
C LYS A 124 -12.46 2.39 13.98
N GLU A 125 -11.63 1.77 14.80
CA GLU A 125 -10.18 1.82 14.71
C GLU A 125 -9.68 1.26 13.36
N SER A 126 -9.08 2.11 12.55
CA SER A 126 -8.46 1.74 11.27
C SER A 126 -7.32 2.70 10.95
N ALA A 127 -6.31 2.23 10.22
CA ALA A 127 -5.19 3.07 9.80
C ALA A 127 -5.68 4.25 8.96
N GLN A 128 -6.54 3.99 7.97
CA GLN A 128 -7.10 5.03 7.10
C GLN A 128 -7.82 6.14 7.87
N LEU A 129 -8.60 5.78 8.91
CA LEU A 129 -9.28 6.78 9.74
C LEU A 129 -8.29 7.54 10.62
N ALA A 130 -7.27 6.88 11.16
CA ALA A 130 -6.22 7.55 11.93
C ALA A 130 -5.47 8.58 11.08
N GLU A 131 -5.06 8.21 9.86
CA GLU A 131 -4.43 9.12 8.88
C GLU A 131 -5.31 10.34 8.58
N LEU A 132 -6.61 10.09 8.36
CA LEU A 132 -7.57 11.15 8.10
C LEU A 132 -7.72 12.10 9.31
N GLN A 133 -7.81 11.56 10.54
CA GLN A 133 -7.86 12.37 11.76
C GLN A 133 -6.57 13.19 11.95
N ALA A 134 -5.41 12.64 11.59
CA ALA A 134 -4.13 13.35 11.65
C ALA A 134 -4.16 14.64 10.81
N VAL A 135 -4.58 14.51 9.54
CA VAL A 135 -4.63 15.65 8.61
C VAL A 135 -5.72 16.65 9.00
N ILE A 136 -6.91 16.19 9.39
CA ILE A 136 -7.98 17.06 9.88
C ILE A 136 -7.49 17.90 11.06
N THR A 137 -6.83 17.26 12.03
CA THR A 137 -6.35 17.96 13.22
C THR A 137 -5.24 18.95 12.90
N ALA A 138 -4.34 18.62 11.96
CA ALA A 138 -3.31 19.53 11.48
C ALA A 138 -3.89 20.76 10.77
N LEU A 139 -4.93 20.57 9.96
CA LEU A 139 -5.66 21.66 9.29
C LEU A 139 -6.35 22.57 10.31
N GLU A 140 -7.01 22.00 11.31
CA GLU A 140 -7.68 22.76 12.38
C GLU A 140 -6.70 23.56 13.23
N TRP A 141 -5.54 22.99 13.57
CA TRP A 141 -4.49 23.69 14.31
C TRP A 141 -3.85 24.85 13.51
N SER A 142 -3.95 24.78 12.18
CA SER A 142 -3.35 25.74 11.26
C SER A 142 -4.27 26.90 10.88
N GLU A 143 -5.35 27.12 11.64
CA GLU A 143 -6.31 28.20 11.40
C GLU A 143 -5.62 29.57 11.27
N GLY A 144 -5.87 30.25 10.15
CA GLY A 144 -5.29 31.57 9.83
C GLY A 144 -3.81 31.56 9.44
N LYS A 145 -3.14 30.39 9.36
CA LYS A 145 -1.71 30.29 9.05
C LYS A 145 -1.43 29.85 7.61
N ARG A 146 -0.22 30.11 7.13
CA ARG A 146 0.29 29.56 5.86
C ARG A 146 1.06 28.28 6.11
N VAL A 147 0.48 27.11 5.78
CA VAL A 147 1.00 25.82 6.24
C VAL A 147 1.32 24.84 5.10
N ASN A 148 2.42 24.10 5.27
CA ASN A 148 2.69 22.86 4.53
C ASN A 148 2.41 21.66 5.44
N ILE A 149 1.48 20.79 5.03
CA ILE A 149 1.14 19.56 5.75
C ILE A 149 1.64 18.38 4.92
N TYR A 150 2.59 17.63 5.49
CA TYR A 150 3.11 16.41 4.90
C TYR A 150 2.37 15.19 5.48
N THR A 151 1.95 14.30 4.58
CA THR A 151 1.37 13.00 4.93
C THR A 151 1.92 11.95 3.96
N ASP A 152 2.25 10.76 4.44
CA ASP A 152 2.63 9.65 3.58
C ASP A 152 1.42 8.83 3.08
N SER A 153 0.24 9.10 3.65
CA SER A 153 -1.04 8.51 3.26
C SER A 153 -1.48 9.01 1.89
N ALA A 154 -1.21 8.19 0.87
CA ALA A 154 -1.69 8.42 -0.49
C ALA A 154 -3.23 8.49 -0.57
N ASN A 155 -3.93 7.79 0.33
CA ASN A 155 -5.39 7.82 0.38
C ASN A 155 -5.90 9.21 0.80
N VAL A 156 -5.32 9.80 1.85
CA VAL A 156 -5.76 11.11 2.33
C VAL A 156 -5.34 12.22 1.36
N ALA A 157 -4.10 12.18 0.87
CA ALA A 157 -3.65 13.14 -0.14
C ALA A 157 -4.48 13.07 -1.43
N GLY A 158 -4.80 11.87 -1.92
CA GLY A 158 -5.67 11.67 -3.08
C GLY A 158 -7.09 12.16 -2.84
N ALA A 159 -7.66 11.85 -1.67
CA ALA A 159 -8.98 12.31 -1.28
C ALA A 159 -9.10 13.84 -1.31
N ILE A 160 -8.13 14.55 -0.70
CA ILE A 160 -8.12 16.02 -0.63
C ILE A 160 -7.95 16.66 -2.02
N GLN A 161 -7.04 16.14 -2.84
CA GLN A 161 -6.69 16.76 -4.11
C GLN A 161 -7.69 16.46 -5.24
N VAL A 162 -8.36 15.30 -5.20
CA VAL A 162 -9.16 14.80 -6.33
C VAL A 162 -10.62 14.55 -5.95
N GLU A 163 -10.88 13.81 -4.89
CA GLU A 163 -12.20 13.20 -4.65
C GLU A 163 -13.14 14.10 -3.84
N LEU A 164 -12.60 14.91 -2.93
CA LEU A 164 -13.39 15.67 -1.96
C LEU A 164 -14.33 16.69 -2.63
N SER A 165 -13.90 17.33 -3.71
CA SER A 165 -14.73 18.27 -4.47
C SER A 165 -15.93 17.59 -5.15
N GLN A 166 -15.79 16.31 -5.49
CA GLN A 166 -16.87 15.50 -6.04
C GLN A 166 -17.83 15.06 -4.94
N TRP A 167 -17.31 14.64 -3.77
CA TRP A 167 -18.17 14.26 -2.64
C TRP A 167 -18.96 15.44 -2.10
N ILE A 168 -18.38 16.63 -1.99
CA ILE A 168 -19.13 17.84 -1.60
C ILE A 168 -20.29 18.09 -2.56
N ARG A 169 -20.06 17.98 -3.88
CA ARG A 169 -21.12 18.16 -4.89
C ARG A 169 -22.19 17.06 -4.85
N ALA A 170 -21.80 15.84 -4.51
CA ALA A 170 -22.73 14.73 -4.32
C ALA A 170 -23.44 14.76 -2.95
N GLY A 171 -23.15 15.73 -2.08
CA GLY A 171 -23.66 15.78 -0.71
C GLY A 171 -23.20 14.60 0.15
N PHE A 172 -21.97 14.12 -0.08
CA PHE A 172 -21.38 12.94 0.57
C PHE A 172 -22.17 11.64 0.39
N LEU A 173 -22.94 11.55 -0.71
CA LEU A 173 -23.68 10.35 -1.09
C LEU A 173 -23.01 9.60 -2.25
N THR A 174 -23.18 8.28 -2.25
CA THR A 174 -22.84 7.40 -3.38
C THR A 174 -23.93 7.49 -4.47
N ALA A 175 -23.65 6.92 -5.65
CA ALA A 175 -24.64 6.80 -6.72
C ALA A 175 -25.92 6.02 -6.30
N ALA A 176 -25.81 5.15 -5.29
CA ALA A 176 -26.95 4.42 -4.71
C ALA A 176 -27.72 5.25 -3.67
N LYS A 177 -27.41 6.55 -3.50
CA LYS A 177 -27.97 7.46 -2.49
C LYS A 177 -27.73 7.02 -1.03
N THR A 178 -26.67 6.25 -0.80
CA THR A 178 -26.22 5.92 0.56
C THR A 178 -25.03 6.79 0.94
N PRO A 179 -24.84 7.11 2.23
CA PRO A 179 -23.66 7.84 2.69
C PRO A 179 -22.35 7.17 2.28
N ILE A 180 -21.34 7.97 1.96
CA ILE A 180 -19.98 7.46 1.77
C ILE A 180 -19.41 6.93 3.09
N LYS A 181 -18.38 6.08 2.98
CA LYS A 181 -17.66 5.62 4.16
C LYS A 181 -16.99 6.82 4.85
N HIS A 182 -17.12 6.90 6.17
CA HIS A 182 -16.56 7.99 6.98
C HIS A 182 -17.12 9.39 6.64
N GLU A 183 -18.37 9.48 6.15
CA GLU A 183 -19.06 10.75 5.81
C GLU A 183 -18.74 11.90 6.77
N LYS A 184 -18.97 11.73 8.08
CA LYS A 184 -18.73 12.77 9.09
C LYS A 184 -17.29 13.28 9.13
N ASP A 185 -16.32 12.39 8.93
CA ASP A 185 -14.91 12.75 8.92
C ASP A 185 -14.55 13.50 7.63
N MET A 186 -15.20 13.15 6.51
CA MET A 186 -15.02 13.83 5.22
C MET A 186 -15.67 15.20 5.19
N GLU A 187 -16.82 15.37 5.83
CA GLU A 187 -17.45 16.68 6.08
C GLU A 187 -16.53 17.56 6.92
N ARG A 188 -16.03 17.04 8.05
CA ARG A 188 -15.08 17.75 8.91
C ARG A 188 -13.78 18.10 8.18
N LEU A 189 -13.28 17.22 7.30
CA LEU A 189 -12.13 17.51 6.46
C LEU A 189 -12.39 18.68 5.51
N ALA A 190 -13.57 18.73 4.88
CA ALA A 190 -13.95 19.83 3.99
C ALA A 190 -14.01 21.18 4.75
N GLU A 191 -14.57 21.18 5.97
CA GLU A 191 -14.59 22.36 6.83
C GLU A 191 -13.18 22.77 7.29
N ALA A 192 -12.36 21.80 7.73
CA ALA A 192 -11.02 22.05 8.22
C ALA A 192 -10.09 22.62 7.13
N LEU A 193 -10.26 22.21 5.86
CA LEU A 193 -9.50 22.75 4.72
C LEU A 193 -9.70 24.26 4.50
N MET A 194 -10.80 24.82 4.99
CA MET A 194 -11.10 26.24 4.87
C MET A 194 -10.45 27.09 5.98
N LYS A 195 -9.90 26.47 7.02
CA LYS A 195 -9.35 27.17 8.19
C LYS A 195 -7.99 27.84 7.95
N PRO A 196 -7.01 27.21 7.28
CA PRO A 196 -5.72 27.87 7.03
C PRO A 196 -5.83 29.07 6.09
N ALA A 197 -4.91 30.02 6.20
CA ALA A 197 -4.83 31.14 5.27
C ALA A 197 -4.36 30.68 3.87
N ASP A 198 -3.29 29.88 3.82
CA ASP A 198 -2.83 29.15 2.63
C ASP A 198 -2.48 27.72 3.06
N VAL A 199 -2.74 26.73 2.20
CA VAL A 199 -2.42 25.33 2.52
C VAL A 199 -1.87 24.55 1.33
N ALA A 200 -0.77 23.84 1.58
CA ALA A 200 -0.35 22.73 0.74
C ALA A 200 -0.44 21.41 1.52
N VAL A 201 -1.14 20.44 0.94
CA VAL A 201 -1.17 19.06 1.46
C VAL A 201 -0.31 18.20 0.54
N VAL A 202 0.86 17.81 1.03
CA VAL A 202 1.93 17.24 0.23
C VAL A 202 2.12 15.77 0.59
N LYS A 203 1.99 14.92 -0.43
CA LYS A 203 2.27 13.50 -0.29
C LYS A 203 3.79 13.28 -0.21
N CYS A 204 4.29 12.77 0.91
CA CYS A 204 5.68 12.32 1.05
C CYS A 204 5.80 10.80 0.87
N ARG A 205 7.03 10.29 0.91
CA ARG A 205 7.29 8.85 0.87
C ARG A 205 7.30 8.32 2.30
N GLY A 206 6.42 7.37 2.60
CA GLY A 206 6.43 6.67 3.88
C GLY A 206 7.70 5.84 4.06
N HIS A 207 8.18 5.77 5.30
CA HIS A 207 9.40 5.05 5.70
C HIS A 207 10.65 5.42 4.88
N ASP A 208 10.76 6.66 4.42
CA ASP A 208 11.95 7.14 3.73
C ASP A 208 13.13 7.22 4.72
N LYS A 209 14.28 6.66 4.34
CA LYS A 209 15.53 6.67 5.13
C LYS A 209 16.51 7.75 4.69
N ALA A 210 16.12 8.60 3.74
CA ALA A 210 16.93 9.72 3.30
C ALA A 210 17.19 10.71 4.45
N ASP A 211 18.36 11.36 4.45
CA ASP A 211 18.72 12.39 5.43
C ASP A 211 18.13 13.75 5.06
N THR A 212 16.80 13.80 4.84
CA THR A 212 16.07 15.03 4.52
C THR A 212 15.18 15.43 5.68
N VAL A 213 14.88 16.73 5.78
CA VAL A 213 13.94 17.26 6.78
C VAL A 213 12.58 16.57 6.68
N VAL A 214 12.09 16.34 5.46
CA VAL A 214 10.80 15.69 5.23
C VAL A 214 10.81 14.24 5.71
N ALA A 215 11.88 13.49 5.42
CA ALA A 215 12.01 12.10 5.89
C ALA A 215 12.10 12.02 7.42
N LYS A 216 12.87 12.91 8.06
CA LYS A 216 12.96 12.97 9.53
C LYS A 216 11.64 13.33 10.18
N GLY A 217 10.94 14.35 9.64
CA GLY A 217 9.63 14.76 10.14
C GLY A 217 8.59 13.66 10.01
N ASN A 218 8.59 12.91 8.90
CA ASN A 218 7.72 11.76 8.72
C ASN A 218 8.05 10.62 9.69
N GLN A 219 9.32 10.38 10.00
CA GLN A 219 9.71 9.36 10.98
C GLN A 219 9.24 9.73 12.39
N GLU A 220 9.35 11.02 12.76
CA GLU A 220 8.82 11.50 14.04
C GLU A 220 7.30 11.35 14.10
N ALA A 221 6.60 11.74 13.04
CA ALA A 221 5.14 11.58 12.90
C ALA A 221 4.70 10.11 12.94
N ASP A 222 5.45 9.17 12.35
CA ASP A 222 5.18 7.73 12.42
C ASP A 222 5.39 7.17 13.85
N SER A 223 6.34 7.73 14.61
CA SER A 223 6.68 7.26 15.95
C SER A 223 5.69 7.72 17.04
N ALA A 224 5.20 8.96 16.95
CA ALA A 224 4.32 9.58 17.95
C ALA A 224 3.00 8.81 18.20
N PRO A 225 2.21 8.42 17.18
CA PRO A 225 0.95 7.72 17.37
C PRO A 225 1.20 6.30 17.89
N LYS A 226 2.30 5.65 17.48
CA LYS A 226 2.69 4.33 18.00
C LYS A 226 2.96 4.38 19.50
N LYS A 227 3.66 5.44 19.98
CA LYS A 227 3.87 5.67 21.42
C LYS A 227 2.54 5.86 22.15
N ALA A 228 1.64 6.69 21.64
CA ALA A 228 0.36 6.98 22.29
C ALA A 228 -0.62 5.80 22.30
N ALA A 229 -0.63 4.99 21.23
CA ALA A 229 -1.44 3.79 21.18
C ALA A 229 -0.90 2.68 22.12
N GLY A 230 0.36 2.79 22.57
CA GLY A 230 1.01 1.82 23.44
C GLY A 230 1.62 0.65 22.65
N ASN A 231 2.08 0.90 21.43
CA ASN A 231 2.69 -0.11 20.59
C ASN A 231 4.14 -0.35 21.05
N THR A 232 4.34 -1.36 21.90
CA THR A 232 5.67 -1.88 22.19
C THR A 232 6.09 -2.74 21.00
N ALA A 233 7.22 -2.42 20.36
CA ALA A 233 7.75 -3.20 19.25
C ALA A 233 7.88 -4.69 19.65
N GLN A 234 6.90 -5.50 19.23
CA GLN A 234 7.00 -6.94 19.35
C GLN A 234 7.93 -7.39 18.24
N TYR A 235 9.16 -7.77 18.60
CA TYR A 235 10.03 -8.48 17.70
C TYR A 235 9.35 -9.81 17.35
N ILE A 236 8.71 -9.87 16.19
CA ILE A 236 8.31 -11.15 15.60
C ILE A 236 9.61 -11.76 15.08
N MET A 237 10.28 -12.55 15.91
CA MET A 237 11.32 -13.44 15.41
C MET A 237 10.63 -14.50 14.56
N MET A 238 10.86 -14.45 13.25
CA MET A 238 10.44 -15.52 12.35
C MET A 238 11.32 -16.74 12.67
N GLN A 239 10.83 -17.61 13.56
CA GLN A 239 11.47 -18.92 13.76
C GLN A 239 11.19 -19.72 12.48
N THR A 240 12.20 -19.86 11.62
CA THR A 240 12.16 -20.90 10.59
C THR A 240 12.02 -22.22 11.33
N GLU A 241 10.92 -22.92 11.11
CA GLU A 241 10.67 -24.20 11.77
C GLU A 241 11.88 -25.13 11.61
N ARG A 242 12.20 -25.82 12.71
CA ARG A 242 13.23 -26.85 12.88
C ARG A 242 13.71 -27.45 11.56
N THR A 243 15.00 -27.30 11.27
CA THR A 243 15.62 -27.96 10.12
C THR A 243 15.63 -29.47 10.32
N VAL A 244 15.78 -30.25 9.25
CA VAL A 244 15.88 -31.73 9.33
C VAL A 244 16.96 -32.18 10.33
N TYR A 245 17.99 -31.35 10.55
CA TYR A 245 19.04 -31.58 11.55
C TYR A 245 18.53 -31.58 12.99
N ASP A 246 17.46 -30.84 13.30
CA ASP A 246 16.87 -30.75 14.64
C ASP A 246 15.93 -31.93 14.97
N LEU A 247 15.64 -32.78 13.98
CA LEU A 247 14.80 -33.98 14.12
C LEU A 247 15.64 -35.27 14.16
N LEU A 248 16.95 -35.20 13.91
CA LEU A 248 17.82 -36.36 14.03
C LEU A 248 18.17 -36.58 15.51
N PRO A 249 18.01 -37.80 16.04
CA PRO A 249 18.48 -38.10 17.39
C PRO A 249 20.00 -37.85 17.45
N ALA A 250 20.47 -37.28 18.57
CA ALA A 250 21.90 -37.11 18.80
C ALA A 250 22.61 -38.46 18.61
N CYS A 251 23.65 -38.48 17.78
CA CYS A 251 24.40 -39.70 17.49
C CYS A 251 25.19 -40.10 18.74
N ASP A 252 24.58 -40.94 19.58
CA ASP A 252 25.18 -41.47 20.80
C ASP A 252 26.21 -42.57 20.45
N ALA A 253 27.27 -42.66 21.25
CA ALA A 253 28.33 -43.66 21.12
C ALA A 253 27.79 -45.09 21.07
N ASN A 254 26.72 -45.37 21.84
CA ASN A 254 26.06 -46.68 21.87
C ASN A 254 25.44 -47.08 20.52
N VAL A 255 24.95 -46.11 19.74
CA VAL A 255 24.39 -46.37 18.40
C VAL A 255 25.50 -46.76 17.45
N LEU A 256 26.64 -46.07 17.49
CA LEU A 256 27.80 -46.38 16.66
C LEU A 256 28.36 -47.77 16.95
N ILE A 257 28.47 -48.16 18.23
CA ILE A 257 28.94 -49.51 18.62
C ILE A 257 28.03 -50.58 18.03
N LYS A 258 26.71 -50.43 18.19
CA LYS A 258 25.72 -51.41 17.70
C LYS A 258 25.77 -51.58 16.20
N GLU A 259 25.99 -50.50 15.45
CA GLU A 259 26.08 -50.57 13.99
C GLU A 259 27.43 -51.11 13.52
N GLN A 260 28.54 -50.75 14.16
CA GLN A 260 29.87 -51.31 13.83
C GLN A 260 29.96 -52.82 14.13
N GLN A 261 29.25 -53.32 15.14
CA GLN A 261 29.19 -54.76 15.44
C GLN A 261 28.50 -55.59 14.35
N LYS A 262 27.75 -54.96 13.44
CA LYS A 262 27.15 -55.65 12.28
C LYS A 262 28.16 -55.89 11.15
N ALA A 263 29.35 -55.28 11.22
CA ALA A 263 30.37 -55.43 10.21
C ALA A 263 30.82 -56.90 10.12
N SER A 264 31.00 -57.36 8.88
CA SER A 264 31.49 -58.71 8.59
C SER A 264 32.97 -58.85 8.96
N LEU A 265 33.43 -60.09 9.14
CA LEU A 265 34.85 -60.38 9.39
C LEU A 265 35.77 -59.86 8.26
N HIS A 266 35.27 -59.80 7.02
CA HIS A 266 36.01 -59.24 5.90
C HIS A 266 36.21 -57.73 6.03
N GLU A 267 35.17 -56.99 6.40
CA GLU A 267 35.24 -55.54 6.60
C GLU A 267 36.14 -55.16 7.78
N LEU A 268 36.06 -55.90 8.90
CA LEU A 268 36.96 -55.70 10.03
C LEU A 268 38.43 -55.92 9.66
N THR A 269 38.71 -56.84 8.72
CA THR A 269 40.07 -57.05 8.20
C THR A 269 40.53 -55.84 7.40
N VAL A 270 39.68 -55.32 6.50
CA VAL A 270 39.96 -54.10 5.73
C VAL A 270 40.18 -52.89 6.63
N TRP A 271 39.41 -52.75 7.72
CA TRP A 271 39.58 -51.66 8.66
C TRP A 271 40.95 -51.70 9.35
N ARG A 272 41.38 -52.88 9.80
CA ARG A 272 42.71 -53.08 10.40
C ARG A 272 43.84 -52.82 9.40
N GLU A 273 43.71 -53.31 8.17
CA GLU A 273 44.69 -53.06 7.11
C GLU A 273 44.84 -51.56 6.81
N ARG A 274 43.75 -50.79 6.93
CA ARG A 274 43.74 -49.33 6.79
C ARG A 274 44.13 -48.57 8.07
N GLY A 275 44.61 -49.29 9.09
CA GLY A 275 45.13 -48.71 10.33
C GLY A 275 44.07 -48.32 11.36
N ALA A 276 42.82 -48.79 11.23
CA ALA A 276 41.81 -48.56 12.23
C ALA A 276 42.08 -49.38 13.50
N THR A 277 41.81 -48.79 14.66
CA THR A 277 41.97 -49.41 15.97
C THR A 277 40.67 -49.37 16.75
N GLU A 278 40.47 -50.35 17.62
CA GLU A 278 39.29 -50.44 18.47
C GLU A 278 39.65 -49.91 19.86
N SER A 279 38.87 -48.93 20.35
CA SER A 279 39.00 -48.40 21.71
C SER A 279 37.60 -48.23 22.29
N GLU A 280 37.40 -48.75 23.50
CA GLU A 280 36.11 -48.69 24.22
C GLU A 280 34.92 -49.24 23.41
N GLY A 281 35.17 -50.25 22.56
CA GLY A 281 34.15 -50.89 21.71
C GLY A 281 33.81 -50.14 20.42
N ILE A 282 34.51 -49.03 20.10
CA ILE A 282 34.33 -48.26 18.87
C ILE A 282 35.58 -48.38 17.99
N TRP A 283 35.37 -48.76 16.73
CA TRP A 283 36.41 -48.71 15.70
C TRP A 283 36.64 -47.27 15.25
N ARG A 284 37.90 -46.83 15.29
CA ARG A 284 38.33 -45.49 14.88
C ARG A 284 39.42 -45.56 13.83
N SER A 285 39.40 -44.65 12.87
CA SER A 285 40.48 -44.49 11.90
C SER A 285 41.75 -43.92 12.56
N PRO A 286 42.91 -43.92 11.88
CA PRO A 286 44.14 -43.29 12.37
C PRO A 286 43.95 -41.82 12.79
N ASP A 287 42.98 -41.12 12.19
CA ASP A 287 42.63 -39.72 12.51
C ASP A 287 41.64 -39.59 13.69
N CYS A 288 41.47 -40.65 14.49
CA CYS A 288 40.60 -40.75 15.67
C CYS A 288 39.09 -40.58 15.41
N ARG A 289 38.65 -40.57 14.14
CA ARG A 289 37.23 -40.49 13.76
C ARG A 289 36.59 -41.88 13.80
N PRO A 290 35.31 -42.02 14.21
CA PRO A 290 34.64 -43.31 14.18
C PRO A 290 34.56 -43.82 12.74
N VAL A 291 34.92 -45.09 12.53
CA VAL A 291 34.74 -45.74 11.24
C VAL A 291 33.25 -45.89 11.03
N LEU A 292 32.73 -45.33 9.94
CA LEU A 292 31.29 -45.38 9.70
C LEU A 292 30.86 -46.84 9.48
N PRO A 293 29.71 -47.24 10.03
CA PRO A 293 29.12 -48.53 9.66
C PRO A 293 28.83 -48.55 8.15
N PRO A 294 28.72 -49.74 7.54
CA PRO A 294 28.25 -49.85 6.16
C PRO A 294 26.86 -49.23 5.96
#